data_AF-A0A5C1AAK1-F1
#
_entry.id   AF-A0A5C1AAK1-F1
#
_cell.length_a   1.000
_cell.length_b   1.000
_cell.length_c   1.000
_cell.angle_alpha   90.00
_cell.angle_beta   90.00
_cell.angle_gamma   90.00
#
_symmetry.space_group_name_H-M   'P 1'
#
loop_
_entity.id
_entity.type
_entity.pdbx_description
1 polymer ?
#
loop_
_entity_poly.entity_id
_entity_poly.type
_entity_poly.pdbx_seq_one_letter_code
_entity_poly.pdbx_strand_id
1 'polypeptide(L)'
;MADLFRLATVPAALEPRYNVAPAQPVAVVSMNPGGATRGLAMLPWGPLPDWVNSSKDGRFPNARAETVATKPAFAGSFRAKRCLILCGGCYEWKPAGKRGGGDHCSKTGCAGELAPRSSLAIGFGIEAKVQRA
;
A
#
# COMPACT_ATOMS: atom_id res chain seq x y z
N MET A 1 18.94 5.24 6.27
CA MET A 1 17.62 5.56 5.68
C MET A 1 17.70 6.76 4.75
N ALA A 2 18.13 7.94 5.24
CA ALA A 2 18.22 9.16 4.44
C ALA A 2 19.10 9.00 3.19
N ASP A 3 20.29 8.43 3.33
CA ASP A 3 21.25 8.26 2.22
C ASP A 3 20.74 7.28 1.16
N LEU A 4 20.13 6.17 1.59
CA LEU A 4 19.58 5.14 0.71
C LEU A 4 18.56 5.73 -0.29
N PHE A 5 17.71 6.64 0.20
CA PHE A 5 16.68 7.27 -0.62
C PHE A 5 17.08 8.66 -1.15
N ARG A 6 18.28 9.17 -0.82
CA ARG A 6 18.75 10.53 -1.14
C ARG A 6 17.79 11.61 -0.65
N LEU A 7 17.36 11.50 0.61
CA LEU A 7 16.48 12.47 1.26
C LEU A 7 17.31 13.62 1.84
N ALA A 8 16.96 14.85 1.53
CA ALA A 8 17.60 16.04 2.10
C ALA A 8 17.33 16.15 3.61
N THR A 9 16.14 15.73 4.04
CA THR A 9 15.70 15.76 5.43
C THR A 9 14.80 14.55 5.71
N VAL A 10 14.96 13.99 6.91
CA VAL A 10 14.06 12.97 7.47
C VAL A 10 13.42 13.60 8.71
N PRO A 11 12.09 13.59 8.85
CA PRO A 11 11.43 14.08 10.05
C PRO A 11 11.93 13.33 11.27
N ALA A 12 12.27 14.05 12.35
CA ALA A 12 12.79 13.44 13.58
C ALA A 12 11.78 12.50 14.25
N ALA A 13 10.48 12.66 13.99
CA ALA A 13 9.38 11.93 14.62
C ALA A 13 8.88 10.71 13.81
N LEU A 14 9.75 10.05 13.04
CA LEU A 14 9.36 8.82 12.35
C LEU A 14 9.41 7.62 13.30
N GLU A 15 8.27 7.30 13.91
CA GLU A 15 8.16 6.17 14.84
C GLU A 15 7.92 4.84 14.12
N PRO A 16 8.54 3.73 14.56
CA PRO A 16 8.26 2.39 14.05
C PRO A 16 6.80 1.98 14.32
N ARG A 17 6.11 1.46 13.31
CA ARG A 17 4.75 0.94 13.41
C ARG A 17 4.67 -0.44 12.78
N TYR A 18 4.12 -1.40 13.52
CA TYR A 18 4.09 -2.81 13.11
C TYR A 18 2.74 -3.27 12.55
N ASN A 19 1.65 -2.57 12.87
CA ASN A 19 0.32 -2.85 12.36
C ASN A 19 -0.26 -1.59 11.73
N VAL A 20 -0.26 -1.54 10.39
CA VAL A 20 -0.79 -0.43 9.62
C VAL A 20 -1.93 -0.92 8.73
N ALA A 21 -3.12 -0.40 8.96
CA ALA A 21 -4.34 -0.71 8.21
C ALA A 21 -4.54 0.28 7.04
N PRO A 22 -5.39 -0.06 6.05
CA PRO A 22 -5.80 0.88 5.01
C PRO A 22 -6.31 2.21 5.60
N ALA A 23 -6.17 3.30 4.84
CA ALA A 23 -6.46 4.67 5.26
C ALA A 23 -5.56 5.27 6.36
N GLN A 24 -4.79 4.46 7.09
CA GLN A 24 -3.85 4.99 8.06
C GLN A 24 -2.64 5.64 7.36
N PRO A 25 -2.01 6.66 7.97
CA PRO A 25 -0.81 7.27 7.41
C PRO A 25 0.34 6.25 7.30
N VAL A 26 1.05 6.27 6.17
CA VAL A 26 2.29 5.51 5.91
C VAL A 26 3.39 6.46 5.45
N ALA A 27 4.63 6.07 5.72
CA ALA A 27 5.80 6.80 5.28
C ALA A 27 6.03 6.58 3.77
N VAL A 28 6.03 7.67 3.02
CA VAL A 28 6.08 7.66 1.56
C VAL A 28 7.22 8.53 1.07
N VAL A 29 8.09 7.95 0.23
CA VAL A 29 9.12 8.71 -0.49
C VAL A 29 8.58 9.06 -1.88
N SER A 30 8.63 10.33 -2.27
CA SER A 30 8.27 10.76 -3.62
C SER A 30 9.19 11.85 -4.12
N MET A 31 9.14 12.11 -5.43
CA MET A 31 9.77 13.32 -5.98
C MET A 31 9.01 14.55 -5.47
N ASN A 32 9.75 15.57 -5.06
CA ASN A 32 9.16 16.88 -4.78
C ASN A 32 8.71 17.55 -6.09
N PRO A 33 7.78 18.51 -6.02
CA PRO A 33 7.44 19.35 -7.18
C PRO A 33 8.71 19.92 -7.82
N GLY A 34 8.83 19.80 -9.15
CA GLY A 34 10.04 20.19 -9.89
C GLY A 34 11.07 19.09 -10.11
N GLY A 35 10.91 17.90 -9.51
CA GLY A 35 11.65 16.69 -9.91
C GLY A 35 13.15 16.66 -9.58
N ALA A 36 13.69 17.68 -8.91
CA ALA A 36 15.12 17.74 -8.58
C ALA A 36 15.48 16.99 -7.29
N THR A 37 14.53 16.87 -6.35
CA THR A 37 14.77 16.30 -5.03
C THR A 37 13.68 15.31 -4.63
N ARG A 38 14.01 14.43 -3.68
CA ARG A 38 13.06 13.51 -3.06
C ARG A 38 12.67 14.02 -1.69
N GLY A 39 11.41 13.82 -1.33
CA GLY A 39 10.84 14.14 -0.03
C GLY A 39 10.28 12.88 0.64
N LEU A 40 10.15 12.96 1.96
CA LEU A 40 9.48 11.96 2.78
C LEU A 40 8.23 12.60 3.39
N ALA A 41 7.07 11.97 3.19
CA ALA A 41 5.79 12.46 3.70
C ALA A 41 4.97 11.32 4.33
N MET A 42 4.11 11.66 5.28
CA MET A 42 3.12 10.74 5.84
C MET A 42 1.80 10.90 5.09
N LEU A 43 1.40 9.88 4.33
CA LEU A 43 0.19 9.91 3.50
C LEU A 43 -0.75 8.75 3.86
N PRO A 44 -2.08 8.95 3.83
CA PRO A 44 -3.03 7.85 4.01
C PRO A 44 -2.80 6.72 3.00
N TRP A 45 -2.79 5.48 3.46
CA TRP A 45 -2.57 4.33 2.59
C TRP A 45 -3.77 4.08 1.66
N GLY A 46 -3.53 4.31 0.37
CA GLY A 46 -4.47 4.09 -0.73
C GLY A 46 -4.99 5.41 -1.31
N PRO A 47 -4.90 5.61 -2.65
CA PRO A 47 -5.52 6.75 -3.29
C PRO A 47 -7.02 6.77 -3.05
N LEU A 48 -7.54 7.99 -2.89
CA LEU A 48 -8.96 8.29 -2.88
C LEU A 48 -9.27 9.00 -4.20
N PRO A 49 -10.05 8.40 -5.10
CA PRO A 49 -10.47 9.08 -6.30
C PRO A 49 -11.40 10.25 -5.99
N ASP A 50 -11.39 11.27 -6.84
CA ASP A 50 -12.11 12.52 -6.59
C ASP A 50 -13.65 12.35 -6.53
N TRP A 51 -14.20 11.28 -7.12
CA TRP A 51 -15.63 10.96 -7.08
C TRP A 51 -16.08 10.25 -5.79
N VAL A 52 -15.17 9.96 -4.86
CA VAL A 52 -15.48 9.24 -3.62
C VAL A 52 -15.60 10.22 -2.46
N ASN A 53 -16.79 10.28 -1.85
CA ASN A 53 -17.10 11.25 -0.78
C ASN A 53 -16.58 10.86 0.61
N SER A 54 -16.31 9.57 0.87
CA SER A 54 -15.82 9.08 2.17
C SER A 54 -14.36 8.65 2.11
N SER A 55 -13.54 9.25 2.96
CA SER A 55 -12.09 9.02 3.01
C SER A 55 -11.67 7.78 3.80
N LYS A 56 -12.59 7.12 4.52
CA LYS A 56 -12.31 5.93 5.35
C LYS A 56 -12.52 4.63 4.59
N ASP A 57 -13.68 4.46 3.96
CA ASP A 57 -14.09 3.16 3.38
C ASP A 57 -13.90 3.06 1.86
N GLY A 58 -13.50 4.16 1.23
CA GLY A 58 -13.39 4.26 -0.24
C GLY A 58 -11.98 4.28 -0.79
N ARG A 59 -10.97 3.95 0.02
CA ARG A 59 -9.57 3.94 -0.41
C ARG A 59 -9.21 2.63 -1.08
N PHE A 60 -8.34 2.74 -2.08
CA PHE A 60 -7.87 1.58 -2.83
C PHE A 60 -6.39 1.30 -2.53
N PRO A 61 -6.05 0.60 -1.44
CA PRO A 61 -4.65 0.42 -1.02
C PRO A 61 -3.81 -0.42 -2.01
N ASN A 62 -4.45 -1.24 -2.84
CA ASN A 62 -3.80 -2.12 -3.81
C ASN A 62 -4.32 -1.86 -5.25
N ALA A 63 -3.44 -1.88 -6.25
CA ALA A 63 -3.78 -1.83 -7.68
C ALA A 63 -3.00 -2.81 -8.58
N ARG A 64 -3.68 -3.80 -9.15
CA ARG A 64 -3.07 -4.80 -10.05
C ARG A 64 -2.16 -4.18 -11.12
N ALA A 65 -0.91 -4.63 -11.20
CA ALA A 65 0.12 -4.07 -12.10
C ALA A 65 -0.31 -4.12 -13.58
N GLU A 66 -1.11 -5.10 -13.96
CA GLU A 66 -1.62 -5.32 -15.31
C GLU A 66 -2.63 -4.22 -15.73
N THR A 67 -3.32 -3.62 -14.77
CA THR A 67 -4.44 -2.69 -15.02
C THR A 67 -4.25 -1.30 -14.42
N VAL A 68 -3.12 -1.08 -13.75
CA VAL A 68 -2.83 0.18 -13.03
C VAL A 68 -2.82 1.40 -13.95
N ALA A 69 -2.40 1.22 -15.21
CA ALA A 69 -2.30 2.28 -16.20
C ALA A 69 -3.66 2.69 -16.81
N THR A 70 -4.65 1.82 -16.77
CA THR A 70 -5.96 1.99 -17.42
C THR A 70 -7.09 2.27 -16.44
N LYS A 71 -7.00 1.77 -15.21
CA LYS A 71 -8.08 1.89 -14.23
C LYS A 71 -8.19 3.34 -13.72
N PRO A 72 -9.38 3.98 -13.78
CA PRO A 72 -9.55 5.40 -13.45
C PRO A 72 -9.02 5.80 -12.07
N ALA A 73 -9.16 4.92 -11.07
CA ALA A 73 -8.70 5.17 -9.70
C ALA A 73 -7.17 5.34 -9.58
N PHE A 74 -6.40 4.87 -10.57
CA PHE A 74 -4.94 4.83 -10.51
C PHE A 74 -4.24 5.47 -11.71
N ALA A 75 -4.88 5.52 -12.88
CA ALA A 75 -4.25 5.90 -14.14
C ALA A 75 -3.55 7.27 -14.09
N GLY A 76 -4.16 8.26 -13.43
CA GLY A 76 -3.55 9.58 -13.25
C GLY A 76 -2.32 9.54 -12.34
N SER A 77 -2.45 8.88 -11.18
CA SER A 77 -1.35 8.73 -10.21
C SER A 77 -0.20 7.90 -10.76
N PHE A 78 -0.48 6.87 -11.56
CA PHE A 78 0.54 6.03 -12.19
C PHE A 78 1.42 6.80 -13.18
N ARG A 79 0.87 7.83 -13.85
CA ARG A 79 1.61 8.68 -14.80
C ARG A 79 2.45 9.74 -14.10
N ALA A 80 1.90 10.41 -13.08
CA ALA A 80 2.49 11.65 -12.56
C ALA A 80 2.87 11.62 -11.06
N LYS A 81 2.34 10.68 -10.27
CA LYS A 81 2.42 10.70 -8.79
C LYS A 81 2.99 9.39 -8.24
N ARG A 82 4.05 8.88 -8.88
CA ARG A 82 4.76 7.69 -8.38
C ARG A 82 5.48 8.04 -7.09
N CYS A 83 5.37 7.14 -6.12
CA CYS A 83 6.04 7.27 -4.82
C CYS A 83 6.75 5.97 -4.45
N LEU A 84 7.15 5.75 -3.21
CA LEU A 84 7.60 4.48 -2.65
C LEU A 84 7.03 4.39 -1.25
N ILE A 85 6.39 3.29 -0.89
CA ILE A 85 5.90 3.08 0.47
C ILE A 85 7.01 2.37 1.25
N LEU A 86 7.37 2.94 2.40
CA LEU A 86 8.41 2.37 3.25
C LEU A 86 7.79 1.36 4.22
N CYS A 87 8.20 0.10 4.13
CA CYS A 87 7.81 -0.94 5.08
C CYS A 87 8.97 -1.91 5.32
N GLY A 88 8.99 -2.51 6.52
CA GLY A 88 9.91 -3.61 6.84
C GLY A 88 9.42 -4.98 6.33
N GLY A 89 8.14 -5.08 5.97
CA GLY A 89 7.50 -6.29 5.49
C GLY A 89 5.98 -6.11 5.41
N CYS A 90 5.31 -7.13 4.89
CA CYS A 90 3.86 -7.20 4.83
C CYS A 90 3.38 -8.57 5.32
N TYR A 91 2.11 -8.61 5.73
CA TYR A 91 1.47 -9.83 6.21
C TYR A 91 0.41 -10.29 5.21
N GLU A 92 0.25 -11.61 5.11
CA GLU A 92 -0.86 -12.22 4.38
C GLU A 92 -1.57 -13.26 5.24
N TRP A 93 -2.89 -13.26 5.14
CA TRP A 93 -3.70 -14.31 5.72
C TRP A 93 -3.55 -15.57 4.88
N LYS A 94 -3.08 -16.65 5.50
CA LYS A 94 -3.17 -17.97 4.92
C LYS A 94 -4.62 -18.46 4.99
N PRO A 95 -5.19 -18.96 3.89
CA PRO A 95 -6.47 -19.66 3.96
C PRO A 95 -6.32 -20.82 4.94
N ALA A 96 -7.16 -20.88 5.97
CA ALA A 96 -7.32 -22.11 6.72
C ALA A 96 -7.88 -23.15 5.74
N GLY A 97 -7.16 -24.27 5.55
CA GLY A 97 -7.60 -25.33 4.64
C GLY A 97 -9.04 -25.73 4.95
N LYS A 98 -9.91 -25.79 3.93
CA LYS A 98 -11.30 -26.22 4.09
C LYS A 98 -11.29 -27.62 4.73
N ARG A 99 -11.77 -27.76 5.98
CA ARG A 99 -12.37 -29.04 6.40
C ARG A 99 -13.68 -29.13 5.62
N GLY A 100 -13.84 -30.20 4.85
CA GLY A 100 -14.86 -30.28 3.79
C GLY A 100 -16.29 -29.95 4.22
N GLY A 101 -17.03 -29.29 3.32
CA GLY A 101 -18.49 -29.12 3.40
C GLY A 101 -18.97 -27.70 3.09
N GLY A 102 -19.57 -27.50 1.91
CA GLY A 102 -20.56 -26.44 1.63
C GLY A 102 -20.02 -25.05 1.26
N ASP A 103 -20.25 -24.64 0.01
CA ASP A 103 -19.91 -23.32 -0.54
C ASP A 103 -20.88 -22.23 -0.09
N HIS A 104 -20.87 -21.89 1.20
CA HIS A 104 -21.58 -20.72 1.73
C HIS A 104 -20.58 -19.80 2.45
N CYS A 105 -20.07 -18.79 1.72
CA CYS A 105 -19.22 -17.74 2.29
C CYS A 105 -20.11 -16.75 3.07
N SER A 106 -20.52 -17.10 4.28
CA SER A 106 -21.11 -16.13 5.21
C SER A 106 -20.02 -15.15 5.67
N LYS A 107 -20.38 -13.87 5.72
CA LYS A 107 -19.49 -12.72 5.99
C LYS A 107 -18.99 -12.63 7.44
N THR A 108 -18.54 -13.73 8.03
CA THR A 108 -18.13 -13.74 9.44
C THR A 108 -16.86 -14.57 9.62
N GLY A 109 -15.75 -13.87 9.84
CA GLY A 109 -14.53 -14.42 10.44
C GLY A 109 -13.73 -15.37 9.56
N CYS A 110 -12.92 -14.83 8.64
CA CYS A 110 -11.77 -15.57 8.13
C CYS A 110 -10.76 -15.74 9.26
N ALA A 111 -10.91 -16.80 10.06
CA ALA A 111 -9.85 -17.29 10.95
C ALA A 111 -8.75 -17.90 10.08
N GLY A 112 -7.88 -17.05 9.54
CA GLY A 112 -6.64 -17.44 8.88
C GLY A 112 -5.46 -17.20 9.82
N GLU A 113 -4.36 -17.89 9.59
CA GLU A 113 -3.10 -17.58 10.28
C GLU A 113 -2.40 -16.41 9.56
N LEU A 114 -1.94 -15.42 10.32
CA LEU A 114 -1.17 -14.29 9.77
C LEU A 114 0.26 -14.77 9.52
N ALA A 115 0.65 -14.89 8.26
CA ALA A 115 2.01 -15.29 7.90
C ALA A 115 2.83 -14.08 7.43
N PRO A 116 4.08 -13.90 7.91
CA PRO A 116 4.98 -12.89 7.38
C PRO A 116 5.37 -13.25 5.94
N ARG A 117 5.35 -12.28 5.03
CA ARG A 117 6.01 -12.44 3.71
C ARG A 117 7.45 -11.96 3.80
N SER A 118 8.39 -12.85 3.50
CA SER A 118 9.81 -12.55 3.38
C SER A 118 10.10 -11.96 2.00
N SER A 119 9.74 -10.69 1.79
CA SER A 119 10.23 -9.91 0.64
C SER A 119 10.42 -8.46 1.09
N LEU A 120 11.66 -7.98 0.97
CA LEU A 120 12.00 -6.55 1.10
C LEU A 120 11.29 -5.80 -0.04
N ALA A 121 10.15 -5.22 0.28
CA ALA A 121 9.27 -4.51 -0.64
C ALA A 121 9.81 -3.10 -0.91
N ILE A 122 10.76 -2.96 -1.85
CA ILE A 122 11.10 -1.66 -2.44
C ILE A 122 10.10 -1.41 -3.57
N GLY A 123 8.87 -1.07 -3.18
CA GLY A 123 7.75 -0.93 -4.09
C GLY A 123 7.64 0.46 -4.70
N PHE A 124 7.77 0.54 -6.03
CA PHE A 124 7.19 1.63 -6.84
C PHE A 124 5.79 1.91 -6.32
N GLY A 125 5.50 3.18 -6.05
CA GLY A 125 4.26 3.66 -5.50
C GLY A 125 3.13 3.06 -6.29
N ILE A 126 2.25 2.37 -5.57
CA ILE A 126 1.48 1.21 -6.03
C ILE A 126 2.29 -0.10 -5.97
N GLU A 127 2.77 -0.48 -4.79
CA GLU A 127 2.89 -1.91 -4.49
C GLU A 127 1.49 -2.39 -4.12
N ALA A 128 0.72 -2.58 -5.16
CA ALA A 128 -0.30 -3.58 -5.08
C ALA A 128 0.37 -4.90 -4.81
N LYS A 129 -0.21 -5.64 -3.90
CA LYS A 129 -0.26 -7.09 -3.99
C LYS A 129 -0.48 -7.47 -5.47
N VAL A 130 0.59 -7.80 -6.19
CA VAL A 130 0.53 -8.60 -7.42
C VAL A 130 0.13 -9.98 -6.93
N GLN A 131 -1.15 -10.14 -6.62
CA GLN A 131 -1.76 -11.44 -6.56
C GLN A 131 -1.85 -11.89 -8.00
N ARG A 132 -0.85 -12.67 -8.43
CA ARG A 132 -1.08 -13.65 -9.49
C ARG A 132 -2.33 -14.42 -9.09
N ALA A 133 -3.25 -14.56 -10.03
CA ALA A 133 -4.41 -15.41 -9.88
C ALA A 133 -3.96 -16.83 -9.46
#